data_AF-A0A7V4ZDZ6-F1
#
_entry.id   AF-A0A7V4ZDZ6-F1
#
_cell.length_a   1.000
_cell.length_b   1.000
_cell.length_c   1.000
_cell.angle_alpha   90.00
_cell.angle_beta   90.00
_cell.angle_gamma   90.00
#
_symmetry.space_group_name_H-M   'P 1'
#
loop_
_entity.id
_entity.type
_entity.pdbx_description
1 polymer ?
#
loop_
_entity_poly.entity_id
_entity_poly.type
_entity_poly.pdbx_seq_one_letter_code
_entity_poly.pdbx_strand_id
1 'polypeptide(L)'
;MKRVWRFGILVALALALAGCAYMGRQNAAPSGFTQARDAALAYLKSAHPDLNWPASFKWTAEDVTDGRLGATTWRFSDPSGLAVLVSMPVVPEPSYHVEVSFGAFAWAGQVDATGKVAEEPTPARPLSPAEARDAAVAHFLGLYTNLTRPDEWIEVDAAGGLLGITALRYIGGDWTVDVQAPVVPRPEYAVRVAHASGKGWTGRILADGTTALDEGTTFLADDTRPTRVLEAVRADPKGWAGRYIRVVGYYEGWDLFGSVGTGPAVTRSDWVVRDEGGAIYVHAGGAPVEGLDIPPSEKVEGVLVRLFAQVRVNDAGQPYLWVVQGTRIGPAGQVWLEYERSGGFAGFQDRLTIYADGRAVLNRKGLVTTFQLTPQEMERIKGQFTTANFMGLNENYLPADVCCDRFTYVIRYADPAGGKPHSVTTMDGAVPPELAPILEALNNLVSQPQ
;
A
#
# COMPACT_ATOMS: atom_id res chain seq x y z
N MET A 1 -23.42 -18.41 66.06
CA MET A 1 -23.95 -17.94 64.76
C MET A 1 -22.84 -17.14 64.07
N LYS A 2 -22.52 -17.24 62.79
CA LYS A 2 -22.64 -18.26 61.74
C LYS A 2 -21.71 -17.71 60.62
N ARG A 3 -20.82 -18.58 60.12
CA ARG A 3 -20.18 -18.56 58.79
C ARG A 3 -19.04 -17.56 58.52
N VAL A 4 -17.84 -18.07 58.79
CA VAL A 4 -16.60 -17.80 58.06
C VAL A 4 -16.74 -18.41 56.64
N TRP A 5 -16.55 -17.61 55.59
CA TRP A 5 -16.46 -18.10 54.22
C TRP A 5 -15.00 -18.42 53.88
N ARG A 6 -14.74 -19.71 53.68
CA ARG A 6 -13.53 -20.24 53.05
C ARG A 6 -13.78 -20.25 51.54
N PHE A 7 -13.00 -19.50 50.76
CA PHE A 7 -12.84 -19.76 49.33
C PHE A 7 -11.43 -20.29 49.12
N GLY A 8 -11.35 -21.62 49.04
CA GLY A 8 -10.14 -22.34 48.66
C GLY A 8 -10.05 -22.45 47.14
N ILE A 9 -8.81 -22.39 46.65
CA ILE A 9 -8.21 -23.36 45.72
C ILE A 9 -9.14 -23.80 44.58
N LEU A 10 -9.11 -23.10 43.45
CA LEU A 10 -9.52 -23.61 42.13
C LEU A 10 -9.15 -22.62 41.00
N VAL A 11 -7.85 -22.35 40.79
CA VAL A 11 -7.34 -21.72 39.55
C VAL A 11 -6.10 -22.45 38.99
N ALA A 12 -5.59 -23.48 39.66
CA ALA A 12 -4.41 -24.23 39.19
C ALA A 12 -4.72 -25.45 38.28
N LEU A 13 -5.94 -25.57 37.72
CA LEU A 13 -6.32 -26.75 36.93
C LEU A 13 -7.14 -26.44 35.66
N ALA A 14 -6.96 -25.24 35.09
CA ALA A 14 -7.55 -24.86 33.79
C ALA A 14 -6.54 -24.23 32.80
N LEU A 15 -5.24 -24.39 33.07
CA LEU A 15 -4.14 -24.07 32.15
C LEU A 15 -3.33 -25.32 31.74
N ALA A 16 -3.82 -26.52 32.07
CA ALA A 16 -3.15 -27.79 31.81
C ALA A 16 -3.82 -28.66 30.72
N LEU A 17 -4.84 -28.17 30.00
CA LEU A 17 -5.59 -28.98 29.02
C LEU A 17 -5.87 -28.31 27.67
N ALA A 18 -5.18 -27.22 27.34
CA ALA A 18 -5.07 -26.70 25.96
C ALA A 18 -3.63 -26.75 25.40
N GLY A 19 -2.71 -27.41 26.13
CA GLY A 19 -1.32 -27.64 25.75
C GLY A 19 -1.02 -29.11 25.42
N CYS A 20 -2.03 -29.91 25.09
CA CYS A 20 -1.85 -31.32 24.73
C CYS A 20 -2.03 -31.51 23.23
N ALA A 21 -0.95 -31.95 22.59
CA ALA A 21 -0.82 -32.41 21.20
C ALA A 21 -0.44 -31.35 20.14
N TYR A 22 0.51 -30.47 20.42
CA TYR A 22 1.64 -30.36 19.48
C TYR A 22 2.73 -31.30 20.00
N MET A 23 2.52 -32.60 19.85
CA MET A 23 3.64 -33.54 19.91
C MET A 23 4.49 -33.21 18.69
N GLY A 24 5.39 -32.23 18.84
CA GLY A 24 6.38 -31.88 17.85
C GLY A 24 7.05 -33.17 17.44
N ARG A 25 6.75 -33.63 16.22
CA ARG A 25 7.39 -34.77 15.62
C ARG A 25 8.88 -34.43 15.64
N GLN A 26 9.66 -35.12 16.48
CA GLN A 26 11.12 -35.08 16.40
C GLN A 26 11.50 -35.75 15.08
N ASN A 27 11.31 -35.03 13.99
CA ASN A 27 11.79 -35.43 12.69
C ASN A 27 13.30 -35.21 12.75
N ALA A 28 14.06 -36.26 12.42
CA ALA A 28 15.47 -36.07 12.13
C ALA A 28 15.58 -35.04 11.01
N ALA A 29 16.42 -34.01 11.20
CA ALA A 29 16.69 -33.04 10.14
C ALA A 29 17.23 -33.76 8.90
N PRO A 30 16.89 -33.32 7.68
CA PRO A 30 17.45 -33.92 6.47
C PRO A 30 18.98 -33.81 6.48
N SER A 31 19.66 -34.81 5.92
CA SER A 31 21.12 -34.94 5.99
C SER A 31 21.87 -33.70 5.49
N GLY A 32 21.36 -33.03 4.46
CA GLY A 32 21.94 -31.78 3.94
C GLY A 32 22.04 -30.67 5.00
N PHE A 33 20.99 -30.47 5.81
CA PHE A 33 21.02 -29.47 6.88
C PHE A 33 22.03 -29.83 7.98
N THR A 34 22.14 -31.11 8.33
CA THR A 34 23.15 -31.56 9.30
C THR A 34 24.58 -31.43 8.78
N GLN A 35 24.81 -31.72 7.49
CA GLN A 35 26.12 -31.57 6.86
C GLN A 35 26.53 -30.10 6.79
N ALA A 36 25.61 -29.20 6.41
CA ALA A 36 25.86 -27.77 6.37
C ALA A 36 26.21 -27.21 7.76
N ARG A 37 25.45 -27.59 8.80
CA ARG A 37 25.75 -27.25 10.20
C ARG A 37 27.15 -27.72 10.59
N ASP A 38 27.48 -28.98 10.32
CA ASP A 38 28.75 -29.57 10.76
C ASP A 38 29.95 -28.95 10.01
N ALA A 39 29.80 -28.65 8.72
CA ALA A 39 30.81 -27.94 7.94
C ALA A 39 31.05 -26.51 8.47
N ALA A 40 29.98 -25.76 8.76
CA ALA A 40 30.09 -24.41 9.35
C ALA A 40 30.78 -24.45 10.73
N LEU A 41 30.43 -25.40 11.59
CA LEU A 41 31.06 -25.54 12.91
C LEU A 41 32.52 -25.99 12.82
N ALA A 42 32.87 -26.86 11.86
CA ALA A 42 34.26 -27.24 11.62
C ALA A 42 35.10 -26.03 11.18
N TYR A 43 34.56 -25.22 10.28
CA TYR A 43 35.16 -23.95 9.87
C TYR A 43 35.36 -23.00 11.06
N LEU A 44 34.31 -22.74 11.85
CA LEU A 44 34.35 -21.83 12.99
C LEU A 44 35.34 -22.26 14.08
N LYS A 45 35.43 -23.56 14.38
CA LYS A 45 36.43 -24.09 15.32
C LYS A 45 37.87 -23.82 14.86
N SER A 46 38.11 -23.83 13.55
CA SER A 46 39.41 -23.53 12.98
C SER A 46 39.69 -22.02 12.91
N ALA A 47 38.70 -21.21 12.54
CA ALA A 47 38.83 -19.77 12.36
C ALA A 47 38.85 -19.00 13.69
N HIS A 48 38.14 -19.51 14.70
CA HIS A 48 38.01 -18.91 16.04
C HIS A 48 38.39 -19.92 17.14
N PRO A 49 39.69 -20.27 17.24
CA PRO A 49 40.17 -21.22 18.25
C PRO A 49 40.12 -20.66 19.69
N ASP A 50 39.91 -19.35 19.83
CA ASP A 50 39.73 -18.64 21.11
C ASP A 50 38.36 -18.88 21.75
N LEU A 51 37.36 -19.31 20.96
CA LEU A 51 36.06 -19.70 21.48
C LEU A 51 36.18 -21.07 22.18
N ASN A 52 35.73 -21.14 23.44
CA ASN A 52 35.77 -22.37 24.25
C ASN A 52 34.64 -23.34 23.84
N TRP A 53 34.79 -23.97 22.68
CA TRP A 53 33.79 -24.89 22.13
C TRP A 53 33.64 -26.16 23.00
N PRO A 54 32.42 -26.65 23.23
CA PRO A 54 32.19 -27.97 23.82
C PRO A 54 32.90 -29.10 23.07
N ALA A 55 33.46 -30.06 23.82
CA ALA A 55 34.15 -31.23 23.26
C ALA A 55 33.20 -32.14 22.45
N SER A 56 31.92 -32.14 22.79
CA SER A 56 30.86 -32.80 22.02
C SER A 56 29.56 -32.01 22.12
N PHE A 57 28.69 -32.19 21.12
CA PHE A 57 27.38 -31.54 21.04
C PHE A 57 26.27 -32.61 21.11
N LYS A 58 25.21 -32.30 21.87
CA LYS A 58 23.96 -33.05 22.00
C LYS A 58 22.85 -32.27 21.31
N TRP A 59 22.81 -32.36 19.99
CA TRP A 59 21.87 -31.60 19.18
C TRP A 59 20.41 -32.01 19.37
N THR A 60 19.54 -31.03 19.54
CA THR A 60 18.12 -31.11 19.21
C THR A 60 17.87 -30.37 17.90
N ALA A 61 17.04 -30.91 17.01
CA ALA A 61 16.69 -30.28 15.74
C ALA A 61 15.19 -29.99 15.68
N GLU A 62 14.83 -28.83 15.15
CA GLU A 62 13.46 -28.36 14.99
C GLU A 62 13.30 -27.73 13.60
N ASP A 63 12.25 -28.12 12.87
CA ASP A 63 11.83 -27.43 11.65
C ASP A 63 11.11 -26.14 12.05
N VAL A 64 11.71 -25.00 11.73
CA VAL A 64 11.19 -23.66 12.05
C VAL A 64 10.80 -22.90 10.79
N THR A 65 10.49 -23.62 9.71
CA THR A 65 10.03 -23.04 8.45
C THR A 65 8.75 -22.23 8.70
N ASP A 66 8.78 -20.93 8.43
CA ASP A 66 7.71 -19.98 8.77
C ASP A 66 6.58 -19.93 7.72
N GLY A 67 6.41 -21.00 6.95
CA GLY A 67 5.39 -21.11 5.91
C GLY A 67 5.70 -20.33 4.63
N ARG A 68 6.87 -19.69 4.50
CA ARG A 68 7.30 -19.08 3.24
C ARG A 68 7.55 -20.14 2.17
N LEU A 69 6.87 -20.00 1.04
CA LEU A 69 7.08 -20.87 -0.12
C LEU A 69 8.50 -20.64 -0.66
N GLY A 70 9.24 -21.74 -0.85
CA GLY A 70 10.54 -21.72 -1.55
C GLY A 70 11.79 -21.76 -0.66
N ALA A 71 11.65 -21.82 0.67
CA ALA A 71 12.76 -22.08 1.57
C ALA A 71 12.35 -22.99 2.73
N THR A 72 13.31 -23.76 3.25
CA THR A 72 13.13 -24.59 4.45
C THR A 72 14.19 -24.20 5.46
N THR A 73 13.81 -24.05 6.73
CA THR A 73 14.72 -23.61 7.79
C THR A 73 14.69 -24.58 8.96
N TRP A 74 15.86 -25.06 9.36
CA TRP A 74 16.05 -25.92 10.52
C TRP A 74 16.86 -25.22 11.59
N ARG A 75 16.40 -25.31 12.84
CA ARG A 75 17.13 -24.87 14.02
C ARG A 75 17.76 -26.07 14.71
N PHE A 76 19.04 -25.99 14.99
CA PHE A 76 19.78 -26.93 15.82
C PHE A 76 20.18 -26.24 17.12
N SER A 77 19.90 -26.86 18.25
CA SER A 77 20.24 -26.32 19.58
C SER A 77 20.99 -27.35 20.40
N ASP A 78 21.92 -26.88 21.24
CA ASP A 78 22.67 -27.69 22.20
C ASP A 78 22.50 -27.13 23.62
N PRO A 79 22.47 -27.97 24.68
CA PRO A 79 22.33 -27.51 26.07
C PRO A 79 23.38 -26.51 26.55
N SER A 80 24.54 -26.40 25.88
CA SER A 80 25.54 -25.35 26.15
C SER A 80 25.11 -23.94 25.75
N GLY A 81 23.96 -23.78 25.09
CA GLY A 81 23.48 -22.50 24.56
C GLY A 81 23.92 -22.20 23.13
N LEU A 82 24.62 -23.12 22.47
CA LEU A 82 24.90 -23.05 21.04
C LEU A 82 23.62 -23.28 20.23
N ALA A 83 23.32 -22.36 19.33
CA ALA A 83 22.24 -22.50 18.35
C ALA A 83 22.77 -22.29 16.93
N VAL A 84 22.30 -23.10 15.99
CA VAL A 84 22.61 -23.01 14.56
C VAL A 84 21.32 -23.01 13.76
N LEU A 85 21.11 -21.97 12.96
CA LEU A 85 20.01 -21.89 12.01
C LEU A 85 20.55 -22.23 10.62
N VAL A 86 19.91 -23.17 9.92
CA VAL A 86 20.29 -23.56 8.57
C VAL A 86 19.08 -23.39 7.66
N SER A 87 19.19 -22.50 6.68
CA SER A 87 18.15 -22.21 5.69
C SER A 87 18.61 -22.64 4.30
N MET A 88 17.70 -23.26 3.55
CA MET A 88 17.96 -23.73 2.19
C MET A 88 16.86 -23.28 1.24
N PRO A 89 17.18 -22.63 0.10
CA PRO A 89 16.20 -22.40 -0.96
C PRO A 89 15.90 -23.70 -1.72
N VAL A 90 14.67 -23.84 -2.22
CA VAL A 90 14.26 -25.01 -3.02
C VAL A 90 14.74 -24.83 -4.48
N VAL A 91 16.02 -25.12 -4.72
CA VAL A 91 16.67 -25.08 -6.05
C VAL A 91 17.50 -26.36 -6.29
N PRO A 92 17.80 -26.74 -7.56
CA PRO A 92 18.51 -27.99 -7.87
C PRO A 92 19.91 -28.12 -7.25
N GLU A 93 20.61 -27.00 -7.06
CA GLU A 93 21.94 -26.93 -6.45
C GLU A 93 21.88 -25.94 -5.27
N PRO A 94 21.39 -26.36 -4.10
CA PRO A 94 21.18 -25.44 -3.00
C PRO A 94 22.50 -25.02 -2.36
N SER A 95 22.64 -23.71 -2.12
CA SER A 95 23.55 -23.17 -1.11
C SER A 95 22.79 -23.05 0.21
N TYR A 96 23.39 -23.50 1.31
CA TYR A 96 22.83 -23.39 2.64
C TYR A 96 23.29 -22.10 3.30
N HIS A 97 22.36 -21.26 3.73
CA HIS A 97 22.66 -20.14 4.61
C HIS A 97 22.71 -20.64 6.05
N VAL A 98 23.82 -20.40 6.75
CA VAL A 98 24.06 -20.90 8.11
C VAL A 98 24.35 -19.73 9.04
N GLU A 99 23.58 -19.64 10.12
CA GLU A 99 23.78 -18.68 11.21
C GLU A 99 24.13 -19.43 12.49
N VAL A 100 25.18 -18.99 13.18
CA VAL A 100 25.66 -19.61 14.42
C VAL A 100 25.68 -18.57 15.53
N SER A 101 25.06 -18.88 16.66
CA SER A 101 25.08 -18.04 17.87
C SER A 101 25.55 -18.85 19.08
N PHE A 102 26.53 -18.31 19.83
CA PHE A 102 27.08 -18.93 21.03
C PHE A 102 27.50 -17.87 22.06
N GLY A 103 26.73 -17.71 23.13
CA GLY A 103 26.95 -16.62 24.09
C GLY A 103 26.79 -15.25 23.42
N ALA A 104 27.83 -14.43 23.44
CA ALA A 104 27.87 -13.14 22.73
C ALA A 104 28.40 -13.22 21.29
N PHE A 105 28.89 -14.39 20.87
CA PHE A 105 29.39 -14.62 19.53
C PHE A 105 28.24 -14.88 18.55
N ALA A 106 28.29 -14.24 17.39
CA ALA A 106 27.37 -14.45 16.28
C ALA A 106 28.16 -14.49 14.97
N TRP A 107 27.78 -15.41 14.09
CA TRP A 107 28.39 -15.59 12.77
C TRP A 107 27.33 -15.99 11.74
N ALA A 108 27.54 -15.59 10.49
CA ALA A 108 26.73 -16.01 9.35
C ALA A 108 27.63 -16.33 8.15
N GLY A 109 27.24 -17.32 7.37
CA GLY A 109 27.94 -17.68 6.15
C GLY A 109 27.13 -18.62 5.27
N GLN A 110 27.71 -18.96 4.12
CA GLN A 110 27.13 -19.93 3.20
C GLN A 110 27.95 -21.22 3.19
N VAL A 111 27.25 -22.34 3.05
CA VAL A 111 27.84 -23.66 2.85
C VAL A 111 27.25 -24.24 1.57
N ASP A 112 28.10 -24.50 0.58
CA ASP A 112 27.64 -25.13 -0.66
C ASP A 112 27.39 -26.65 -0.49
N ALA A 113 26.84 -27.29 -1.52
CA ALA A 113 26.57 -28.73 -1.53
C ALA A 113 27.83 -29.62 -1.36
N THR A 114 29.04 -29.05 -1.51
CA THR A 114 30.31 -29.76 -1.28
C THR A 114 30.86 -29.59 0.13
N GLY A 115 30.20 -28.76 0.95
CA GLY A 115 30.64 -28.42 2.31
C GLY A 115 31.65 -27.28 2.38
N LYS A 116 31.90 -26.57 1.27
CA LYS A 116 32.79 -25.41 1.27
C LYS A 116 32.08 -24.23 1.95
N VAL A 117 32.74 -23.64 2.94
CA VAL A 117 32.24 -22.50 3.71
C VAL A 117 32.76 -21.20 3.12
N ALA A 118 31.86 -20.24 2.89
CA ALA A 118 32.18 -18.86 2.61
C ALA A 118 31.59 -18.00 3.73
N GLU A 119 32.44 -17.24 4.43
CA GLU A 119 31.92 -16.25 5.38
C GLU A 119 31.14 -15.19 4.63
N GLU A 120 29.93 -14.90 5.11
CA GLU A 120 29.32 -13.63 4.79
C GLU A 120 29.93 -12.60 5.74
N PRO A 121 30.32 -11.41 5.27
CA PRO A 121 30.63 -10.33 6.19
C PRO A 121 29.44 -10.21 7.13
N THR A 122 29.68 -10.32 8.45
CA THR A 122 28.63 -10.37 9.47
C THR A 122 27.56 -9.38 9.07
N PRO A 123 26.38 -9.84 8.60
CA PRO A 123 25.41 -8.91 8.08
C PRO A 123 25.10 -8.00 9.25
N ALA A 124 25.35 -6.70 9.06
CA ALA A 124 24.92 -5.70 10.02
C ALA A 124 23.47 -6.05 10.32
N ARG A 125 23.16 -6.27 11.61
CA ARG A 125 21.80 -6.61 12.04
C ARG A 125 20.86 -5.69 11.26
N PRO A 126 19.91 -6.23 10.49
CA PRO A 126 19.04 -5.40 9.69
C PRO A 126 18.34 -4.42 10.62
N LEU A 127 18.20 -3.18 10.18
CA LEU A 127 17.57 -2.15 10.99
C LEU A 127 16.19 -2.61 11.49
N SER A 128 15.81 -2.20 12.69
CA SER A 128 14.39 -2.14 13.03
C SER A 128 13.71 -1.07 12.17
N PRO A 129 12.39 -1.15 11.96
CA PRO A 129 11.66 -0.06 11.31
C PRO A 129 11.86 1.31 12.00
N ALA A 130 12.05 1.33 13.32
CA ALA A 130 12.36 2.54 14.08
C ALA A 130 13.78 3.08 13.80
N GLU A 131 14.78 2.22 13.62
CA GLU A 131 16.12 2.64 13.19
C GLU A 131 16.11 3.13 11.74
N ALA A 132 15.32 2.51 10.86
CA ALA A 132 15.13 2.98 9.49
C ALA A 132 14.45 4.36 9.44
N ARG A 133 13.44 4.60 10.29
CA ARG A 133 12.85 5.93 10.51
C ARG A 133 13.93 6.93 10.92
N ASP A 134 14.77 6.59 11.88
CA ASP A 134 15.79 7.52 12.40
C ASP A 134 16.83 7.87 11.34
N ALA A 135 17.26 6.90 10.54
CA ALA A 135 18.15 7.13 9.39
C ALA A 135 17.51 8.06 8.35
N ALA A 136 16.24 7.85 8.02
CA ALA A 136 15.48 8.71 7.11
C ALA A 136 15.32 10.14 7.63
N VAL A 137 15.00 10.30 8.93
CA VAL A 137 14.88 11.62 9.56
C VAL A 137 16.23 12.33 9.57
N ALA A 138 17.32 11.63 9.88
CA ALA A 138 18.67 12.20 9.83
C ALA A 138 19.03 12.70 8.43
N HIS A 139 18.75 11.90 7.39
CA HIS A 139 18.93 12.30 5.99
C HIS A 139 18.10 13.55 5.65
N PHE A 140 16.82 13.54 6.01
CA PHE A 140 15.90 14.65 5.77
C PHE A 140 16.35 15.95 6.46
N LEU A 141 16.84 15.87 7.70
CA LEU A 141 17.40 17.02 8.41
C LEU A 141 18.67 17.56 7.76
N GLY A 142 19.47 16.69 7.13
CA GLY A 142 20.61 17.12 6.30
C GLY A 142 20.18 17.99 5.11
N LEU A 143 18.99 17.75 4.55
CA LEU A 143 18.41 18.55 3.47
C LEU A 143 17.75 19.84 3.99
N TYR A 144 17.26 19.83 5.23
CA TYR A 144 16.49 20.92 5.83
C TYR A 144 16.99 21.26 7.24
N THR A 145 18.13 21.93 7.32
CA THR A 145 18.87 22.23 8.57
C THR A 145 18.14 23.12 9.57
N ASN A 146 17.03 23.75 9.17
CA ASN A 146 16.22 24.61 10.04
C ASN A 146 15.10 23.87 10.79
N LEU A 147 15.01 22.54 10.63
CA LEU A 147 14.06 21.70 11.34
C LEU A 147 14.73 20.98 12.50
N THR A 148 13.95 20.61 13.52
CA THR A 148 14.43 19.86 14.69
C THR A 148 13.66 18.55 14.81
N ARG A 149 14.38 17.44 15.00
CA ARG A 149 13.79 16.11 15.23
C ARG A 149 13.03 16.10 16.56
N PRO A 150 11.88 15.41 16.67
CA PRO A 150 11.21 15.19 17.94
C PRO A 150 11.95 14.14 18.79
N ASP A 151 11.94 14.33 20.11
CA ASP A 151 12.57 13.41 21.06
C ASP A 151 11.77 12.12 21.26
N GLU A 152 10.45 12.19 21.08
CA GLU A 152 9.52 11.07 21.28
C GLU A 152 8.74 10.76 20.00
N TRP A 153 8.46 9.48 19.79
CA TRP A 153 7.66 8.97 18.68
C TRP A 153 6.58 8.03 19.19
N ILE A 154 5.37 8.19 18.66
CA ILE A 154 4.27 7.26 18.83
C ILE A 154 4.22 6.38 17.59
N GLU A 155 4.34 5.07 17.77
CA GLU A 155 4.16 4.08 16.71
C GLU A 155 2.68 3.71 16.57
N VAL A 156 2.17 3.73 15.34
CA VAL A 156 0.79 3.40 14.97
C VAL A 156 0.85 2.43 13.79
N ASP A 157 0.11 1.33 13.87
CA ASP A 157 -0.04 0.42 12.73
C ASP A 157 -0.69 1.16 11.55
N ALA A 158 0.00 1.19 10.41
CA ALA A 158 -0.57 1.72 9.19
C ALA A 158 -1.44 0.63 8.57
N ALA A 159 -2.76 0.85 8.55
CA ALA A 159 -3.69 -0.07 7.90
C ALA A 159 -3.31 -0.29 6.43
N GLY A 160 -3.21 -1.55 5.99
CA GLY A 160 -2.97 -1.90 4.59
C GLY A 160 -1.61 -2.51 4.24
N GLY A 161 -0.94 -3.18 5.19
CA GLY A 161 0.24 -4.00 4.86
C GLY A 161 -0.12 -5.12 3.88
N LEU A 162 0.67 -5.26 2.79
CA LEU A 162 0.64 -6.45 1.94
C LEU A 162 1.27 -7.63 2.70
N LEU A 163 0.86 -8.87 2.39
CA LEU A 163 1.51 -10.06 2.98
C LEU A 163 3.03 -10.00 2.78
N GLY A 164 3.78 -10.06 3.87
CA GLY A 164 5.25 -9.96 3.86
C GLY A 164 5.82 -8.54 3.98
N ILE A 165 5.00 -7.51 4.16
CA ILE A 165 5.43 -6.13 4.43
C ILE A 165 4.69 -5.59 5.65
N THR A 166 5.46 -5.19 6.67
CA THR A 166 4.93 -4.45 7.82
C THR A 166 4.91 -2.96 7.47
N ALA A 167 3.76 -2.30 7.61
CA ALA A 167 3.63 -0.85 7.41
C ALA A 167 3.39 -0.17 8.76
N LEU A 168 4.29 0.73 9.16
CA LEU A 168 4.27 1.43 10.44
C LEU A 168 4.25 2.94 10.19
N ARG A 169 3.48 3.66 11.00
CA ARG A 169 3.47 5.12 11.04
C ARG A 169 4.01 5.60 12.37
N TYR A 170 4.98 6.49 12.32
CA TYR A 170 5.56 7.16 13.47
C TYR A 170 5.12 8.62 13.50
N ILE A 171 4.57 9.07 14.63
CA ILE A 171 4.11 10.44 14.82
C ILE A 171 4.89 11.06 15.98
N GLY A 172 5.45 12.26 15.78
CA GLY A 172 6.23 12.96 16.81
C GLY A 172 6.19 14.47 16.60
N GLY A 173 5.47 15.20 17.45
CA GLY A 173 5.24 16.64 17.27
C GLY A 173 4.66 16.95 15.88
N ASP A 174 5.35 17.80 15.11
CA ASP A 174 4.98 18.20 13.75
C ASP A 174 5.37 17.18 12.66
N TRP A 175 5.87 16.00 13.05
CA TRP A 175 6.40 15.00 12.14
C TRP A 175 5.50 13.80 11.98
N THR A 176 5.45 13.26 10.76
CA THR A 176 4.88 11.96 10.45
C THR A 176 5.87 11.19 9.57
N VAL A 177 6.21 9.96 9.94
CA VAL A 177 7.09 9.08 9.16
C VAL A 177 6.41 7.74 8.92
N ASP A 178 6.17 7.41 7.67
CA ASP A 178 5.66 6.10 7.25
C ASP A 178 6.83 5.21 6.84
N VAL A 179 6.93 4.01 7.41
CA VAL A 179 7.95 3.01 7.11
C VAL A 179 7.27 1.73 6.63
N GLN A 180 7.65 1.26 5.45
CA GLN A 180 7.33 -0.08 4.97
C GLN A 180 8.56 -0.97 5.09
N ALA A 181 8.44 -2.00 5.92
CA ALA A 181 9.50 -2.93 6.24
C ALA A 181 9.17 -4.32 5.69
N PRO A 182 9.79 -4.74 4.58
CA PRO A 182 9.66 -6.11 4.08
C PRO A 182 10.21 -7.10 5.11
N VAL A 183 9.54 -8.23 5.32
CA VAL A 183 9.99 -9.25 6.27
C VAL A 183 11.00 -10.18 5.57
N VAL A 184 12.14 -9.65 5.15
CA VAL A 184 13.22 -10.41 4.48
C VAL A 184 14.55 -10.23 5.22
N PRO A 185 15.56 -11.11 5.06
CA PRO A 185 16.81 -11.04 5.82
C PRO A 185 17.62 -9.74 5.63
N ARG A 186 17.52 -9.12 4.44
CA ARG A 186 18.15 -7.83 4.11
C ARG A 186 17.09 -6.89 3.54
N PRO A 187 16.26 -6.29 4.39
CA PRO A 187 15.15 -5.46 3.95
C PRO A 187 15.67 -4.13 3.37
N GLU A 188 14.97 -3.65 2.35
CA GLU A 188 15.02 -2.25 1.92
C GLU A 188 13.74 -1.58 2.42
N TYR A 189 13.87 -0.57 3.27
CA TYR A 189 12.73 0.13 3.83
C TYR A 189 12.31 1.25 2.89
N ALA A 190 11.06 1.25 2.44
CA ALA A 190 10.49 2.43 1.82
C ALA A 190 10.02 3.36 2.94
N VAL A 191 10.52 4.60 2.94
CA VAL A 191 10.24 5.56 4.01
C VAL A 191 9.72 6.86 3.42
N ARG A 192 8.63 7.40 3.98
CA ARG A 192 8.14 8.76 3.72
C ARG A 192 8.20 9.57 5.01
N VAL A 193 8.89 10.70 4.95
CA VAL A 193 8.97 11.70 6.02
C VAL A 193 8.13 12.90 5.61
N ALA A 194 7.24 13.34 6.48
CA ALA A 194 6.42 14.53 6.31
C ALA A 194 6.51 15.42 7.56
N HIS A 195 6.49 16.74 7.35
CA HIS A 195 6.51 17.75 8.41
C HIS A 195 5.37 18.76 8.23
N ALA A 196 4.80 19.27 9.31
CA ALA A 196 3.68 20.21 9.30
C ALA A 196 3.95 21.51 8.53
N SER A 197 5.23 21.87 8.34
CA SER A 197 5.64 23.00 7.49
C SER A 197 5.47 22.75 5.98
N GLY A 198 4.92 21.60 5.57
CA GLY A 198 4.77 21.20 4.16
C GLY A 198 6.03 20.63 3.52
N LYS A 199 7.13 20.48 4.28
CA LYS A 199 8.35 19.82 3.80
C LYS A 199 8.18 18.31 3.92
N GLY A 200 8.70 17.57 2.95
CA GLY A 200 8.65 16.12 2.97
C GLY A 200 9.78 15.49 2.15
N TRP A 201 9.98 14.20 2.37
CA TRP A 201 10.93 13.37 1.65
C TRP A 201 10.38 11.96 1.54
N THR A 202 10.72 11.27 0.46
CA THR A 202 10.40 9.87 0.26
C THR A 202 11.62 9.22 -0.35
N GLY A 203 11.98 8.04 0.12
CA GLY A 203 13.14 7.32 -0.40
C GLY A 203 13.27 5.93 0.21
N ARG A 204 14.45 5.34 0.01
CA ARG A 204 14.80 4.04 0.57
C ARG A 204 15.89 4.15 1.61
N ILE A 205 15.74 3.39 2.68
CA ILE A 205 16.80 3.10 3.64
C ILE A 205 17.19 1.64 3.46
N LEU A 206 18.48 1.35 3.32
CA LEU A 206 19.00 -0.01 3.23
C LEU A 206 19.13 -0.63 4.63
N ALA A 207 19.30 -1.95 4.69
CA ALA A 207 19.49 -2.68 5.95
C ALA A 207 20.69 -2.19 6.78
N ASP A 208 21.65 -1.49 6.18
CA ASP A 208 22.82 -0.90 6.84
C ASP A 208 22.61 0.57 7.28
N GLY A 209 21.41 1.13 7.05
CA GLY A 209 21.05 2.51 7.38
C GLY A 209 21.49 3.57 6.38
N THR A 210 22.12 3.18 5.27
CA THR A 210 22.41 4.11 4.20
C THR A 210 21.17 4.40 3.37
N THR A 211 21.09 5.60 2.81
CA THR A 211 20.03 5.96 1.87
C THR A 211 20.38 5.42 0.49
N ALA A 212 19.54 4.55 -0.06
CA ALA A 212 19.67 4.22 -1.47
C ALA A 212 19.15 5.39 -2.32
N LEU A 213 19.76 5.60 -3.49
CA LEU A 213 19.25 6.53 -4.48
C LEU A 213 17.81 6.11 -4.81
N ASP A 214 16.85 7.01 -4.54
CA ASP A 214 15.49 6.80 -4.97
C ASP A 214 15.45 6.98 -6.50
N GLU A 215 15.59 5.88 -7.23
CA GLU A 215 15.35 5.85 -8.68
C GLU A 215 13.86 6.07 -9.02
N GLY A 216 13.01 6.31 -8.02
CA GLY A 216 11.58 6.58 -8.19
C GLY A 216 10.71 5.33 -8.25
N THR A 217 11.29 4.14 -8.02
CA THR A 217 10.62 2.84 -8.25
C THR A 217 9.84 2.32 -7.04
N THR A 218 10.13 2.77 -5.82
CA THR A 218 9.45 2.27 -4.60
C THR A 218 8.28 3.15 -4.23
N PHE A 219 7.12 2.52 -4.20
CA PHE A 219 5.83 3.14 -4.08
C PHE A 219 5.22 2.73 -2.74
N LEU A 220 4.84 3.69 -1.89
CA LEU A 220 4.17 3.31 -0.64
C LEU A 220 2.76 2.80 -0.96
N ALA A 221 2.25 1.89 -0.13
CA ALA A 221 0.93 1.29 -0.29
C ALA A 221 -0.21 2.32 -0.10
N ASP A 222 0.06 3.42 0.61
CA ASP A 222 -0.88 4.53 0.87
C ASP A 222 -0.75 5.69 -0.14
N ASP A 223 0.04 5.54 -1.22
CA ASP A 223 0.17 6.57 -2.28
C ASP A 223 -1.05 6.56 -3.25
N THR A 224 -2.26 6.34 -2.75
CA THR A 224 -3.52 6.32 -3.53
C THR A 224 -4.29 7.63 -3.44
N ARG A 225 -3.78 8.63 -2.72
CA ARG A 225 -4.39 9.96 -2.62
C ARG A 225 -3.75 10.92 -3.60
N PRO A 226 -4.53 11.74 -4.33
CA PRO A 226 -3.96 12.79 -5.17
C PRO A 226 -3.01 13.69 -4.36
N THR A 227 -1.87 14.03 -4.95
CA THR A 227 -0.90 14.96 -4.35
C THR A 227 -1.42 16.40 -4.41
N ARG A 228 -0.64 17.33 -3.87
CA ARG A 228 -0.84 18.78 -4.07
C ARG A 228 0.44 19.47 -4.58
N VAL A 229 1.35 18.69 -5.16
CA VAL A 229 2.69 19.18 -5.56
C VAL A 229 2.60 20.07 -6.80
N LEU A 230 1.58 19.89 -7.64
CA LEU A 230 1.43 20.68 -8.86
C LEU A 230 1.13 22.15 -8.59
N GLU A 231 0.53 22.50 -7.44
CA GLU A 231 0.36 23.89 -7.02
C GLU A 231 1.72 24.60 -6.89
N ALA A 232 2.68 23.96 -6.22
CA ALA A 232 4.02 24.51 -6.02
C ALA A 232 4.82 24.59 -7.34
N VAL A 233 4.70 23.57 -8.20
CA VAL A 233 5.36 23.56 -9.52
C VAL A 233 4.83 24.70 -10.41
N ARG A 234 3.52 24.95 -10.38
CA ARG A 234 2.90 26.03 -11.17
C ARG A 234 3.19 27.41 -10.60
N ALA A 235 3.33 27.53 -9.28
CA ALA A 235 3.67 28.80 -8.62
C ALA A 235 5.12 29.25 -8.87
N ASP A 236 6.08 28.32 -8.99
CA ASP A 236 7.48 28.62 -9.32
C ASP A 236 8.10 27.61 -10.33
N PRO A 237 7.70 27.65 -11.61
CA PRO A 237 8.18 26.70 -12.62
C PRO A 237 9.70 26.61 -12.71
N LYS A 238 10.40 27.75 -12.60
CA LYS A 238 11.86 27.83 -12.75
C LYS A 238 12.57 27.24 -11.55
N GLY A 239 12.08 27.45 -10.33
CA GLY A 239 12.66 26.86 -9.12
C GLY A 239 12.56 25.34 -9.08
N TRP A 240 11.54 24.77 -9.75
CA TRP A 240 11.34 23.33 -9.87
C TRP A 240 12.00 22.69 -11.10
N ALA A 241 12.41 23.47 -12.09
CA ALA A 241 13.02 22.96 -13.32
C ALA A 241 14.21 22.03 -13.04
N GLY A 242 14.22 20.86 -13.69
CA GLY A 242 15.24 19.84 -13.55
C GLY A 242 15.06 18.90 -12.35
N ARG A 243 14.18 19.23 -11.39
CA ARG A 243 13.89 18.39 -10.23
C ARG A 243 13.00 17.21 -10.60
N TYR A 244 13.23 16.07 -9.96
CA TYR A 244 12.35 14.93 -10.04
C TYR A 244 11.29 15.01 -8.94
N ILE A 245 10.05 14.70 -9.29
CA ILE A 245 8.92 14.70 -8.38
C ILE A 245 8.09 13.43 -8.57
N ARG A 246 7.31 13.12 -7.54
CA ARG A 246 6.26 12.11 -7.57
C ARG A 246 4.92 12.82 -7.59
N VAL A 247 4.06 12.42 -8.51
CA VAL A 247 2.70 12.96 -8.64
C VAL A 247 1.73 11.80 -8.55
N VAL A 248 0.74 11.93 -7.68
CA VAL A 248 -0.45 11.07 -7.71
C VAL A 248 -1.58 11.98 -8.17
N GLY A 249 -2.26 11.64 -9.25
CA GLY A 249 -3.32 12.49 -9.75
C GLY A 249 -4.25 11.76 -10.70
N TYR A 250 -5.37 12.40 -11.00
CA TYR A 250 -6.31 11.93 -12.00
C TYR A 250 -5.72 12.09 -13.40
N TYR A 251 -5.67 10.99 -14.14
CA TYR A 251 -5.41 11.02 -15.56
C TYR A 251 -6.62 11.61 -16.29
N GLU A 252 -6.40 12.64 -17.11
CA GLU A 252 -7.46 13.30 -17.87
C GLU A 252 -7.36 13.06 -19.39
N GLY A 253 -6.33 12.34 -19.85
CA GLY A 253 -6.03 12.18 -21.27
C GLY A 253 -5.67 13.51 -21.91
N TRP A 254 -6.08 13.74 -23.16
CA TRP A 254 -5.93 15.05 -23.79
C TRP A 254 -6.76 16.13 -23.08
N ASP A 255 -6.22 17.35 -23.03
CA ASP A 255 -6.86 18.50 -22.34
C ASP A 255 -8.07 19.06 -23.10
N LEU A 256 -9.12 18.25 -23.28
CA LEU A 256 -10.30 18.63 -24.04
C LEU A 256 -11.11 19.75 -23.37
N PHE A 257 -10.94 19.93 -22.05
CA PHE A 257 -11.70 20.90 -21.25
C PHE A 257 -10.88 22.13 -20.84
N GLY A 258 -9.60 22.19 -21.22
CA GLY A 258 -8.72 23.30 -20.87
C GLY A 258 -8.40 23.36 -19.37
N SER A 259 -8.31 22.22 -18.69
CA SER A 259 -7.95 22.08 -17.27
C SER A 259 -6.63 22.79 -16.94
N VAL A 260 -5.67 22.81 -17.88
CA VAL A 260 -4.38 23.48 -17.70
C VAL A 260 -4.46 24.98 -18.05
N GLY A 261 -5.45 25.38 -18.86
CA GLY A 261 -5.67 26.76 -19.31
C GLY A 261 -4.67 27.24 -20.38
N THR A 262 -3.84 26.36 -20.91
CA THR A 262 -2.84 26.62 -21.96
C THR A 262 -2.80 25.43 -22.92
N GLY A 263 -2.18 25.59 -24.11
CA GLY A 263 -1.95 24.46 -25.01
C GLY A 263 -0.86 23.51 -24.50
N PRO A 264 -0.72 22.31 -25.09
CA PRO A 264 0.29 21.34 -24.69
C PRO A 264 1.71 21.89 -24.83
N ALA A 265 2.57 21.57 -23.87
CA ALA A 265 3.85 22.23 -23.69
C ALA A 265 4.92 21.81 -24.71
N VAL A 266 4.87 20.56 -25.20
CA VAL A 266 5.88 19.97 -26.09
C VAL A 266 5.24 19.47 -27.38
N THR A 267 4.22 18.63 -27.31
CA THR A 267 3.58 18.03 -28.48
C THR A 267 2.07 17.95 -28.33
N ARG A 268 1.33 17.86 -29.44
CA ARG A 268 -0.13 17.64 -29.42
C ARG A 268 -0.56 16.32 -28.75
N SER A 269 0.38 15.42 -28.50
CA SER A 269 0.15 14.12 -27.83
C SER A 269 0.39 14.19 -26.32
N ASP A 270 0.78 15.35 -25.79
CA ASP A 270 0.89 15.55 -24.36
C ASP A 270 -0.52 15.41 -23.73
N TRP A 271 -0.57 14.73 -22.59
CA TRP A 271 -1.79 14.46 -21.85
C TRP A 271 -1.74 15.14 -20.49
N VAL A 272 -2.84 15.12 -19.74
CA VAL A 272 -2.98 15.88 -18.50
C VAL A 272 -3.09 14.95 -17.30
N VAL A 273 -2.37 15.30 -16.25
CA VAL A 273 -2.62 14.81 -14.90
C VAL A 273 -3.10 15.96 -14.03
N ARG A 274 -4.11 15.70 -13.19
CA ARG A 274 -4.65 16.66 -12.23
C ARG A 274 -4.56 16.11 -10.81
N ASP A 275 -3.87 16.83 -9.94
CA ASP A 275 -3.84 16.56 -8.50
C ASP A 275 -4.73 17.57 -7.74
N GLU A 276 -4.67 17.62 -6.42
CA GLU A 276 -5.45 18.58 -5.62
C GLU A 276 -5.02 20.04 -5.84
N GLY A 277 -3.79 20.27 -6.29
CA GLY A 277 -3.18 21.58 -6.51
C GLY A 277 -3.38 22.15 -7.92
N GLY A 278 -3.89 21.34 -8.86
CA GLY A 278 -4.20 21.76 -10.22
C GLY A 278 -3.84 20.71 -11.27
N ALA A 279 -3.86 21.12 -12.53
CA ALA A 279 -3.55 20.28 -13.67
C ALA A 279 -2.24 20.71 -14.35
N ILE A 280 -1.51 19.76 -14.91
CA ILE A 280 -0.29 19.99 -15.68
C ILE A 280 -0.18 19.03 -16.86
N TYR A 281 0.46 19.47 -17.94
CA TYR A 281 0.80 18.59 -19.06
C TYR A 281 1.89 17.60 -18.70
N VAL A 282 1.77 16.43 -19.32
CA VAL A 282 2.63 15.28 -19.16
C VAL A 282 3.12 14.83 -20.53
N HIS A 283 4.43 14.69 -20.64
CA HIS A 283 5.12 14.27 -21.84
C HIS A 283 5.89 12.97 -21.58
N ALA A 284 5.68 11.97 -22.44
CA ALA A 284 6.25 10.62 -22.30
C ALA A 284 7.37 10.30 -23.32
N GLY A 285 7.95 11.31 -23.99
CA GLY A 285 9.06 11.10 -24.93
C GLY A 285 8.69 10.34 -26.20
N GLY A 286 7.40 10.16 -26.49
CA GLY A 286 6.90 9.42 -27.66
C GLY A 286 6.80 7.89 -27.47
N ALA A 287 7.25 7.35 -26.35
CA ALA A 287 7.05 5.95 -25.99
C ALA A 287 5.90 5.79 -25.00
N PRO A 288 5.19 4.64 -24.98
CA PRO A 288 4.30 4.29 -23.89
C PRO A 288 5.04 4.31 -22.55
N VAL A 289 4.40 4.86 -21.52
CA VAL A 289 4.93 4.79 -20.16
C VAL A 289 4.66 3.39 -19.63
N GLU A 290 5.72 2.62 -19.37
CA GLU A 290 5.62 1.27 -18.79
C GLU A 290 4.79 1.32 -17.49
N GLY A 291 3.75 0.48 -17.39
CA GLY A 291 2.89 0.37 -16.21
C GLY A 291 1.65 1.29 -16.20
N LEU A 292 1.51 2.19 -17.16
CA LEU A 292 0.29 3.01 -17.28
C LEU A 292 -0.80 2.31 -18.10
N ASP A 293 -0.41 1.61 -19.19
CA ASP A 293 -1.27 0.93 -20.16
C ASP A 293 -2.53 1.73 -20.59
N ILE A 294 -2.42 3.06 -20.66
CA ILE A 294 -3.49 3.97 -21.09
C ILE A 294 -2.92 4.89 -22.17
N PRO A 295 -3.45 4.84 -23.42
CA PRO A 295 -3.01 5.73 -24.47
C PRO A 295 -3.52 7.17 -24.21
N PRO A 296 -2.71 8.22 -24.50
CA PRO A 296 -3.07 9.63 -24.31
C PRO A 296 -4.45 10.05 -24.88
N SER A 297 -4.87 9.38 -25.96
CA SER A 297 -6.15 9.62 -26.64
C SER A 297 -7.37 9.04 -25.93
N GLU A 298 -7.19 8.09 -25.02
CA GLU A 298 -8.28 7.46 -24.29
C GLU A 298 -8.68 8.35 -23.13
N LYS A 299 -9.96 8.75 -23.08
CA LYS A 299 -10.52 9.48 -21.95
C LYS A 299 -11.03 8.45 -20.94
N VAL A 300 -10.28 8.26 -19.85
CA VAL A 300 -10.68 7.36 -18.77
C VAL A 300 -10.93 8.18 -17.51
N GLU A 301 -12.20 8.49 -17.23
CA GLU A 301 -12.57 9.29 -16.06
C GLU A 301 -12.26 8.54 -14.77
N GLY A 302 -11.67 9.26 -13.80
CA GLY A 302 -11.45 8.73 -12.44
C GLY A 302 -10.31 7.72 -12.31
N VAL A 303 -9.44 7.60 -13.31
CA VAL A 303 -8.18 6.85 -13.19
C VAL A 303 -7.18 7.68 -12.42
N LEU A 304 -6.68 7.13 -11.32
CA LEU A 304 -5.47 7.66 -10.70
C LEU A 304 -4.24 7.11 -11.40
N VAL A 305 -3.27 7.98 -11.60
CA VAL A 305 -1.93 7.61 -12.03
C VAL A 305 -0.93 8.06 -10.99
N ARG A 306 0.07 7.22 -10.77
CA ARG A 306 1.32 7.56 -10.10
C ARG A 306 2.33 7.86 -11.16
N LEU A 307 3.00 9.00 -11.06
CA LEU A 307 4.06 9.39 -11.99
C LEU A 307 5.30 9.72 -11.18
N PHE A 308 6.43 9.18 -11.64
CA PHE A 308 7.74 9.72 -11.33
C PHE A 308 8.23 10.48 -12.56
N ALA A 309 8.43 11.78 -12.40
CA ALA A 309 8.68 12.67 -13.52
C ALA A 309 9.68 13.77 -13.18
N GLN A 310 10.45 14.20 -14.17
CA GLN A 310 11.24 15.41 -14.07
C GLN A 310 10.38 16.61 -14.46
N VAL A 311 10.39 17.67 -13.63
CA VAL A 311 9.78 18.95 -14.00
C VAL A 311 10.65 19.62 -15.05
N ARG A 312 10.06 19.98 -16.18
CA ARG A 312 10.70 20.76 -17.24
C ARG A 312 9.88 22.01 -17.53
N VAL A 313 10.52 22.99 -18.14
CA VAL A 313 9.92 24.26 -18.51
C VAL A 313 10.27 24.52 -19.96
N ASN A 314 9.28 24.80 -20.81
CA ASN A 314 9.53 25.14 -22.21
C ASN A 314 10.00 26.60 -22.37
N ASP A 315 10.32 27.01 -23.59
CA ASP A 315 10.81 28.37 -23.88
C ASP A 315 9.80 29.48 -23.53
N ALA A 316 8.50 29.15 -23.47
CA ALA A 316 7.43 30.05 -23.05
C ALA A 316 7.28 30.16 -21.51
N GLY A 317 8.09 29.43 -20.74
CA GLY A 317 8.02 29.42 -19.28
C GLY A 317 6.94 28.49 -18.71
N GLN A 318 6.29 27.68 -19.55
CA GLN A 318 5.24 26.75 -19.12
C GLN A 318 5.86 25.47 -18.55
N PRO A 319 5.52 25.08 -17.30
CA PRO A 319 5.99 23.83 -16.73
C PRO A 319 5.24 22.63 -17.31
N TYR A 320 5.94 21.51 -17.42
CA TYR A 320 5.37 20.20 -17.76
C TYR A 320 6.16 19.07 -17.09
N LEU A 321 5.55 17.89 -17.03
CA LEU A 321 6.17 16.69 -16.48
C LEU A 321 6.77 15.85 -17.60
N TRP A 322 8.08 15.61 -17.56
CA TRP A 322 8.74 14.59 -18.36
C TRP A 322 8.71 13.28 -17.59
N VAL A 323 7.81 12.37 -17.96
CA VAL A 323 7.61 11.12 -17.23
C VAL A 323 8.77 10.17 -17.46
N VAL A 324 9.29 9.65 -16.36
CA VAL A 324 10.32 8.60 -16.32
C VAL A 324 9.65 7.25 -16.12
N GLN A 325 8.71 7.19 -15.17
CA GLN A 325 7.96 5.99 -14.84
C GLN A 325 6.54 6.36 -14.47
N GLY A 326 5.58 5.50 -14.78
CA GLY A 326 4.19 5.68 -14.38
C GLY A 326 3.55 4.36 -14.01
N THR A 327 2.62 4.40 -13.08
CA THR A 327 1.78 3.26 -12.78
C THR A 327 0.36 3.74 -12.66
N ARG A 328 -0.54 3.04 -13.30
CA ARG A 328 -1.96 3.19 -13.01
C ARG A 328 -2.22 2.71 -11.57
N ILE A 329 -2.72 3.59 -10.71
CA ILE A 329 -3.01 3.23 -9.31
C ILE A 329 -4.46 2.80 -9.21
N GLY A 330 -4.64 1.59 -8.70
CA GLY A 330 -5.91 0.92 -8.63
C GLY A 330 -6.35 0.37 -10.00
N PRO A 331 -7.39 -0.48 -10.04
CA PRO A 331 -8.15 -0.62 -11.28
C PRO A 331 -8.59 0.81 -11.70
N ALA A 332 -8.95 1.08 -12.97
CA ALA A 332 -9.94 2.15 -13.16
C ALA A 332 -11.05 1.72 -12.24
N GLY A 333 -11.26 2.42 -11.10
CA GLY A 333 -12.15 1.89 -10.08
C GLY A 333 -13.39 1.51 -10.84
N GLN A 334 -13.73 0.22 -10.86
CA GLN A 334 -14.78 -0.21 -11.77
C GLN A 334 -15.98 0.57 -11.29
N VAL A 335 -16.47 1.48 -12.15
CA VAL A 335 -17.67 2.23 -11.84
C VAL A 335 -18.74 1.18 -11.79
N TRP A 336 -19.12 0.83 -10.58
CA TRP A 336 -20.17 -0.16 -10.35
C TRP A 336 -21.51 0.54 -10.15
N LEU A 337 -21.49 1.86 -9.88
CA LEU A 337 -22.69 2.66 -9.77
C LEU A 337 -22.50 4.10 -10.24
N GLU A 338 -23.37 4.54 -11.15
CA GLU A 338 -23.64 5.94 -11.41
C GLU A 338 -25.09 6.28 -11.03
N TYR A 339 -25.28 7.45 -10.47
CA TYR A 339 -26.58 7.98 -10.11
C TYR A 339 -26.68 9.45 -10.54
N GLU A 340 -27.70 9.76 -11.31
CA GLU A 340 -28.04 11.13 -11.69
C GLU A 340 -29.40 11.51 -11.12
N ARG A 341 -29.49 12.71 -10.56
CA ARG A 341 -30.75 13.31 -10.11
C ARG A 341 -30.88 14.69 -10.72
N SER A 342 -31.94 14.91 -11.47
CA SER A 342 -32.23 16.20 -12.11
C SER A 342 -33.67 16.63 -11.91
N GLY A 343 -33.93 17.93 -11.98
CA GLY A 343 -35.27 18.50 -11.84
C GLY A 343 -35.55 19.12 -10.47
N GLY A 344 -36.81 19.10 -10.06
CA GLY A 344 -37.27 19.87 -8.90
C GLY A 344 -37.35 21.38 -9.18
N PHE A 345 -38.13 22.10 -8.38
CA PHE A 345 -38.31 23.56 -8.51
C PHE A 345 -36.99 24.36 -8.43
N ALA A 346 -35.97 23.80 -7.77
CA ALA A 346 -34.65 24.43 -7.60
C ALA A 346 -33.63 24.07 -8.70
N GLY A 347 -34.04 23.30 -9.71
CA GLY A 347 -33.20 22.88 -10.84
C GLY A 347 -31.96 22.13 -10.36
N PHE A 348 -32.15 21.04 -9.63
CA PHE A 348 -31.03 20.19 -9.22
C PHE A 348 -30.43 19.50 -10.45
N GLN A 349 -29.12 19.30 -10.40
CA GLN A 349 -28.36 18.52 -11.35
C GLN A 349 -27.18 17.91 -10.58
N ASP A 350 -27.44 16.74 -10.00
CA ASP A 350 -26.48 15.97 -9.24
C ASP A 350 -26.04 14.75 -10.06
N ARG A 351 -24.75 14.44 -10.07
CA ARG A 351 -24.18 13.21 -10.59
C ARG A 351 -23.24 12.60 -9.56
N LEU A 352 -23.58 11.42 -9.06
CA LEU A 352 -22.79 10.63 -8.13
C LEU A 352 -22.19 9.43 -8.87
N THR A 353 -20.89 9.25 -8.79
CA THR A 353 -20.16 8.08 -9.31
C THR A 353 -19.51 7.36 -8.15
N ILE A 354 -19.82 6.07 -7.97
CA ILE A 354 -19.24 5.22 -6.93
C ILE A 354 -18.37 4.14 -7.57
N TYR A 355 -17.16 4.05 -7.05
CA TYR A 355 -16.12 3.14 -7.50
C TYR A 355 -16.11 1.88 -6.62
N ALA A 356 -15.62 0.76 -7.16
CA ALA A 356 -15.62 -0.53 -6.46
C ALA A 356 -14.80 -0.52 -5.15
N ASP A 357 -13.83 0.39 -5.03
CA ASP A 357 -13.00 0.65 -3.85
C ASP A 357 -13.71 1.51 -2.78
N GLY A 358 -14.97 1.91 -3.01
CA GLY A 358 -15.76 2.72 -2.10
C GLY A 358 -15.54 4.23 -2.25
N ARG A 359 -14.63 4.67 -3.11
CA ARG A 359 -14.52 6.09 -3.45
C ARG A 359 -15.81 6.55 -4.12
N ALA A 360 -16.25 7.74 -3.80
CA ALA A 360 -17.44 8.36 -4.38
C ALA A 360 -17.11 9.79 -4.83
N VAL A 361 -17.56 10.15 -6.03
CA VAL A 361 -17.39 11.49 -6.62
C VAL A 361 -18.77 12.06 -6.90
N LEU A 362 -19.10 13.19 -6.29
CA LEU A 362 -20.36 13.91 -6.46
C LEU A 362 -20.11 15.22 -7.20
N ASN A 363 -20.73 15.40 -8.35
CA ASN A 363 -20.81 16.66 -9.07
C ASN A 363 -22.20 17.28 -8.88
N ARG A 364 -22.26 18.47 -8.27
CA ARG A 364 -23.48 19.24 -8.04
C ARG A 364 -23.30 20.64 -8.59
N LYS A 365 -24.06 21.00 -9.62
CA LYS A 365 -24.01 22.34 -10.25
C LYS A 365 -22.56 22.79 -10.57
N GLY A 366 -21.71 21.84 -10.99
CA GLY A 366 -20.30 22.09 -11.31
C GLY A 366 -19.33 22.01 -10.13
N LEU A 367 -19.82 21.94 -8.89
CA LEU A 367 -18.99 21.66 -7.72
C LEU A 367 -18.75 20.16 -7.60
N VAL A 368 -17.48 19.75 -7.58
CA VAL A 368 -17.09 18.34 -7.42
C VAL A 368 -16.58 18.10 -6.00
N THR A 369 -17.24 17.22 -5.27
CA THR A 369 -16.78 16.69 -3.98
C THR A 369 -16.41 15.22 -4.11
N THR A 370 -15.38 14.79 -3.39
CA THR A 370 -14.93 13.40 -3.34
C THR A 370 -14.93 12.95 -1.89
N PHE A 371 -15.46 11.76 -1.62
CA PHE A 371 -15.50 11.17 -0.29
C PHE A 371 -15.32 9.65 -0.38
N GLN A 372 -15.06 9.02 0.77
CA GLN A 372 -14.85 7.59 0.88
C GLN A 372 -16.01 6.96 1.63
N LEU A 373 -16.68 6.00 1.02
CA LEU A 373 -17.67 5.17 1.68
C LEU A 373 -16.98 4.14 2.58
N THR A 374 -17.54 3.94 3.76
CA THR A 374 -17.13 2.86 4.65
C THR A 374 -17.49 1.49 4.03
N PRO A 375 -16.79 0.41 4.41
CA PRO A 375 -17.17 -0.95 3.97
C PRO A 375 -18.62 -1.29 4.29
N GLN A 376 -19.14 -0.84 5.45
CA GLN A 376 -20.52 -1.08 5.86
C GLN A 376 -21.53 -0.35 4.96
N GLU A 377 -21.25 0.90 4.57
CA GLU A 377 -22.10 1.64 3.63
C GLU A 377 -22.11 0.99 2.25
N MET A 378 -20.93 0.54 1.78
CA MET A 378 -20.80 -0.18 0.52
C MET A 378 -21.64 -1.46 0.49
N GLU A 379 -21.51 -2.30 1.52
CA GLU A 379 -22.29 -3.54 1.63
C GLU A 379 -23.80 -3.26 1.74
N ARG A 380 -24.19 -2.22 2.48
CA ARG A 380 -25.60 -1.80 2.57
C ARG A 380 -26.17 -1.42 1.22
N ILE A 381 -25.47 -0.60 0.43
CA ILE A 381 -25.96 -0.17 -0.89
C ILE A 381 -26.03 -1.37 -1.84
N LYS A 382 -24.97 -2.18 -1.92
CA LYS A 382 -24.96 -3.40 -2.77
C LYS A 382 -26.11 -4.35 -2.43
N GLY A 383 -26.35 -4.57 -1.13
CA GLY A 383 -27.45 -5.42 -0.66
C GLY A 383 -28.83 -4.93 -1.11
N GLN A 384 -29.04 -3.62 -1.25
CA GLN A 384 -30.29 -3.06 -1.78
C GLN A 384 -30.48 -3.37 -3.27
N PHE A 385 -29.42 -3.27 -4.09
CA PHE A 385 -29.49 -3.64 -5.52
C PHE A 385 -29.82 -5.12 -5.73
N THR A 386 -29.21 -6.00 -4.93
CA THR A 386 -29.50 -7.44 -4.95
C THR A 386 -30.95 -7.72 -4.53
N THR A 387 -31.41 -7.09 -3.44
CA THR A 387 -32.77 -7.28 -2.91
C THR A 387 -33.84 -6.78 -3.90
N ALA A 388 -33.57 -5.68 -4.59
CA ALA A 388 -34.46 -5.11 -5.60
C ALA A 388 -34.48 -5.91 -6.91
N ASN A 389 -33.62 -6.93 -7.05
CA ASN A 389 -33.35 -7.61 -8.31
C ASN A 389 -33.13 -6.58 -9.45
N PHE A 390 -32.27 -5.59 -9.21
CA PHE A 390 -32.16 -4.42 -10.08
C PHE A 390 -31.93 -4.77 -11.56
N MET A 391 -31.13 -5.80 -11.81
CA MET A 391 -30.82 -6.31 -13.16
C MET A 391 -32.05 -6.84 -13.92
N GLY A 392 -33.13 -7.17 -13.23
CA GLY A 392 -34.39 -7.63 -13.80
C GLY A 392 -35.46 -6.54 -13.96
N LEU A 393 -35.18 -5.29 -13.56
CA LEU A 393 -36.11 -4.17 -13.70
C LEU A 393 -36.16 -3.66 -15.14
N ASN A 394 -37.29 -3.05 -15.52
CA ASN A 394 -37.41 -2.37 -16.81
C ASN A 394 -36.48 -1.16 -16.88
N GLU A 395 -36.02 -0.80 -18.06
CA GLU A 395 -35.12 0.34 -18.24
C GLU A 395 -35.78 1.71 -18.00
N ASN A 396 -37.12 1.79 -18.09
CA ASN A 396 -37.86 3.06 -18.03
C ASN A 396 -39.14 2.93 -17.21
N TYR A 397 -39.32 3.85 -16.26
CA TYR A 397 -40.54 4.01 -15.47
C TYR A 397 -40.93 5.49 -15.42
N LEU A 398 -41.74 5.92 -16.40
CA LEU A 398 -42.15 7.31 -16.56
C LEU A 398 -43.67 7.44 -16.36
N PRO A 399 -44.13 8.52 -15.70
CA PRO A 399 -45.56 8.80 -15.58
C PRO A 399 -46.15 9.23 -16.94
N ALA A 400 -47.46 9.03 -17.12
CA ALA A 400 -48.15 9.48 -18.34
C ALA A 400 -48.07 11.01 -18.55
N ASP A 401 -48.01 11.75 -17.44
CA ASP A 401 -47.76 13.18 -17.42
C ASP A 401 -46.35 13.46 -16.87
N VAL A 402 -45.45 13.86 -17.77
CA VAL A 402 -44.05 14.23 -17.49
C VAL A 402 -43.88 15.70 -17.10
N CYS A 403 -44.99 16.41 -16.85
CA CYS A 403 -45.02 17.83 -16.50
C CYS A 403 -44.47 18.13 -15.08
N CYS A 404 -44.15 19.43 -14.94
CA CYS A 404 -43.09 20.14 -14.22
C CYS A 404 -42.78 19.79 -12.74
N ASP A 405 -41.56 20.18 -12.35
CA ASP A 405 -40.95 20.12 -11.00
C ASP A 405 -40.71 18.73 -10.41
N ARG A 406 -40.89 17.66 -11.19
CA ARG A 406 -40.54 16.30 -10.77
C ARG A 406 -39.04 16.06 -10.86
N PHE A 407 -38.53 15.23 -9.95
CA PHE A 407 -37.21 14.68 -10.11
C PHE A 407 -37.21 13.54 -11.12
N THR A 408 -36.19 13.54 -11.97
CA THR A 408 -35.81 12.42 -12.81
C THR A 408 -34.53 11.80 -12.25
N TYR A 409 -34.52 10.48 -12.16
CA TYR A 409 -33.43 9.68 -11.66
C TYR A 409 -32.93 8.75 -12.76
N VAL A 410 -31.61 8.68 -12.93
CA VAL A 410 -30.96 7.67 -13.77
C VAL A 410 -29.99 6.91 -12.89
N ILE A 411 -30.14 5.58 -12.83
CA ILE A 411 -29.26 4.70 -12.08
C ILE A 411 -28.60 3.76 -13.10
N ARG A 412 -27.27 3.78 -13.18
CA ARG A 412 -26.49 2.80 -13.97
C ARG A 412 -25.71 1.92 -13.02
N TYR A 413 -25.98 0.63 -13.03
CA TYR A 413 -25.40 -0.34 -12.11
C TYR A 413 -24.64 -1.42 -12.87
N ALA A 414 -23.40 -1.68 -12.49
CA ALA A 414 -22.62 -2.81 -12.98
C ALA A 414 -22.45 -3.84 -11.87
N ASP A 415 -22.89 -5.07 -12.12
CA ASP A 415 -22.81 -6.15 -11.15
C ASP A 415 -21.34 -6.48 -10.80
N PRO A 416 -20.94 -6.43 -9.51
CA PRO A 416 -19.62 -6.85 -9.06
C PRO A 416 -19.26 -8.30 -9.44
N ALA A 417 -20.24 -9.19 -9.63
CA ALA A 417 -20.03 -10.57 -10.07
C ALA A 417 -19.65 -10.69 -11.56
N GLY A 418 -19.65 -9.58 -12.30
CA GLY A 418 -19.37 -9.51 -13.73
C GLY A 418 -20.64 -9.53 -14.57
N GLY A 419 -20.72 -8.65 -15.57
CA GLY A 419 -21.89 -8.53 -16.44
C GLY A 419 -21.92 -7.22 -17.21
N LYS A 420 -22.85 -7.12 -18.17
CA LYS A 420 -23.14 -5.84 -18.85
C LYS A 420 -23.83 -4.91 -17.85
N PRO A 421 -23.44 -3.63 -17.74
CA PRO A 421 -24.14 -2.68 -16.88
C PRO A 421 -25.60 -2.52 -17.31
N HIS A 422 -26.50 -2.39 -16.31
CA HIS A 422 -27.92 -2.14 -16.50
C HIS A 422 -28.29 -0.72 -16.09
N SER A 423 -29.21 -0.09 -16.82
CA SER A 423 -29.61 1.30 -16.58
C SER A 423 -31.11 1.38 -16.38
N VAL A 424 -31.54 2.04 -15.30
CA VAL A 424 -32.96 2.32 -15.04
C VAL A 424 -33.16 3.83 -14.91
N THR A 425 -34.11 4.35 -15.69
CA THR A 425 -34.58 5.73 -15.65
C THR A 425 -35.96 5.75 -15.01
N THR A 426 -36.16 6.59 -13.99
CA THR A 426 -37.47 6.78 -13.37
C THR A 426 -37.71 8.24 -13.00
N MET A 427 -38.97 8.60 -12.80
CA MET A 427 -39.39 9.95 -12.43
C MET A 427 -40.38 9.87 -11.27
N ASP A 428 -40.43 10.93 -10.45
CA ASP A 428 -41.45 11.03 -9.39
C ASP A 428 -42.87 10.74 -9.94
N GLY A 429 -43.65 9.98 -9.18
CA GLY A 429 -44.97 9.51 -9.58
C GLY A 429 -44.98 8.21 -10.40
N ALA A 430 -43.81 7.69 -10.80
CA ALA A 430 -43.68 6.39 -11.46
C ALA A 430 -42.54 5.52 -10.89
N VAL A 431 -41.99 5.87 -9.73
CA VAL A 431 -40.93 5.07 -9.08
C VAL A 431 -41.46 3.69 -8.67
N PRO A 432 -40.89 2.59 -9.19
CA PRO A 432 -41.29 1.25 -8.77
C PRO A 432 -40.90 1.01 -7.29
N PRO A 433 -41.72 0.29 -6.50
CA PRO A 433 -41.46 0.07 -5.07
C PRO A 433 -40.07 -0.52 -4.77
N GLU A 434 -39.56 -1.36 -5.66
CA GLU A 434 -38.24 -2.00 -5.57
C GLU A 434 -37.08 -0.99 -5.61
N LEU A 435 -37.25 0.15 -6.29
CA LEU A 435 -36.24 1.21 -6.37
C LEU A 435 -36.27 2.19 -5.19
N ALA A 436 -37.36 2.26 -4.45
CA ALA A 436 -37.51 3.27 -3.39
C ALA A 436 -36.38 3.22 -2.34
N PRO A 437 -35.96 2.03 -1.81
CA PRO A 437 -34.86 1.96 -0.84
C PRO A 437 -33.50 2.36 -1.41
N ILE A 438 -33.25 2.08 -2.70
CA ILE A 438 -32.02 2.45 -3.41
C ILE A 438 -31.98 3.97 -3.58
N LEU A 439 -33.07 4.56 -4.08
CA LEU A 439 -33.17 6.01 -4.26
C LEU A 439 -33.05 6.75 -2.94
N GLU A 440 -33.64 6.26 -1.86
CA GLU A 440 -33.47 6.83 -0.52
C GLU A 440 -32.00 6.85 -0.09
N ALA A 441 -31.29 5.72 -0.24
CA ALA A 441 -29.88 5.63 0.12
C ALA A 441 -29.01 6.59 -0.70
N LEU A 442 -29.23 6.67 -2.02
CA LEU A 442 -28.48 7.55 -2.90
C LEU A 442 -28.82 9.03 -2.69
N ASN A 443 -30.10 9.34 -2.46
CA ASN A 443 -30.54 10.68 -2.09
C ASN A 443 -29.90 11.15 -0.79
N ASN A 444 -29.75 10.26 0.19
CA ASN A 444 -29.07 10.57 1.44
C ASN A 444 -27.59 10.89 1.21
N LEU A 445 -26.87 10.09 0.39
CA LEU A 445 -25.47 10.36 0.06
C LEU A 445 -25.29 11.73 -0.60
N VAL A 446 -26.16 12.08 -1.56
CA VAL A 446 -26.03 13.38 -2.23
C VAL A 446 -26.50 14.54 -1.33
N SER A 447 -27.39 14.32 -0.37
CA SER A 447 -27.98 15.40 0.45
C SER A 447 -27.22 15.69 1.74
N GLN A 448 -26.24 14.87 2.12
CA GLN A 448 -25.39 15.14 3.27
C GLN A 448 -24.62 16.46 3.07
N PRO A 449 -24.57 17.35 4.09
CA PRO A 449 -23.61 18.44 4.10
C PRO A 449 -22.21 17.82 4.15
N GLN A 450 -21.47 18.00 3.07
CA GLN A 450 -20.08 17.55 2.93
C GLN A 450 -19.15 18.71 3.31
#